data_AF-A0A165B699-F1
#
_entry.id   AF-A0A165B699-F1
#
_cell.length_a   1.000
_cell.length_b   1.000
_cell.length_c   1.000
_cell.angle_alpha   90.00
_cell.angle_beta   90.00
_cell.angle_gamma   90.00
#
_symmetry.space_group_name_H-M   'P 1'
#
loop_
_entity.id
_entity.type
_entity.pdbx_description
1 polymer ?
#
loop_
_entity_poly.entity_id
_entity_poly.type
_entity_poly.pdbx_seq_one_letter_code
_entity_poly.pdbx_strand_id
1 'polypeptide(L)'
;MHSVRRVGQIQVRPKYAGSISRRYSHVASPYGALGEGHPDSLLVSPPSRPASHTPVPSSYVFNSSAPSSTPEPPPGEDTHLPDQEWEIRTGRAIYVLQQTLPDFFERGLVSSLEIPIVGHDAGGGQGKAKEGKEDPDVVCIYSPKVRLAYRPPVALPPPLPRVLHVEGLQLYLASSALVRHMLKTLYTDLHVELRQVRVQGPKNGSPNASAPVPPGTAPSETEKPRSLREKSLFVGLAVSGVARVSGARGGWTVNSTYHFSPTTGLINLHTIDSIEPAPHVSVVDAFRAALAKLGIGPEGRASPGAGAARTQGAREGGV
;
A
#
# COMPACT_ATOMS: atom_id res chain seq x y z
N MET A 1 66.24 -15.68 18.71
CA MET A 1 65.83 -14.41 19.35
C MET A 1 64.41 -14.10 18.88
N HIS A 2 63.50 -13.94 19.84
CA HIS A 2 62.04 -13.86 19.65
C HIS A 2 61.59 -12.44 19.26
N SER A 3 60.52 -12.30 18.47
CA SER A 3 59.42 -11.35 18.76
C SER A 3 58.27 -11.51 17.76
N VAL A 4 57.20 -12.17 18.20
CA VAL A 4 55.87 -12.20 17.59
C VAL A 4 55.01 -11.16 18.31
N ARG A 5 54.42 -10.20 17.59
CA ARG A 5 53.41 -9.27 18.15
C ARG A 5 52.01 -9.71 17.70
N ARG A 6 51.21 -10.20 18.65
CA ARG A 6 49.74 -10.32 18.54
C ARG A 6 49.12 -8.96 18.80
N VAL A 7 48.15 -8.56 17.96
CA VAL A 7 47.23 -7.45 18.22
C VAL A 7 45.90 -8.03 18.69
N GLY A 8 45.41 -7.53 19.81
CA GLY A 8 44.32 -8.11 20.61
C GLY A 8 42.91 -7.87 20.07
N GLN A 9 42.04 -8.84 20.37
CA GLN A 9 40.59 -8.69 20.32
C GLN A 9 40.08 -7.82 21.47
N ILE A 10 39.18 -6.90 21.16
CA ILE A 10 38.39 -6.15 22.14
C ILE A 10 37.03 -6.83 22.25
N GLN A 11 36.74 -7.37 23.43
CA GLN A 11 35.48 -8.00 23.77
C GLN A 11 34.65 -7.04 24.63
N VAL A 12 33.57 -6.50 24.06
CA VAL A 12 32.65 -5.60 24.76
C VAL A 12 31.54 -6.44 25.39
N ARG A 13 31.49 -6.45 26.73
CA ARG A 13 30.38 -7.03 27.51
C ARG A 13 29.29 -5.97 27.74
N PRO A 14 28.00 -6.29 27.59
CA PRO A 14 26.94 -5.49 28.18
C PRO A 14 26.69 -5.94 29.64
N LYS A 15 26.73 -4.98 30.56
CA LYS A 15 26.25 -5.13 31.95
C LYS A 15 25.02 -4.24 32.15
N TYR A 16 24.19 -4.70 33.07
CA TYR A 16 23.10 -4.03 33.80
C TYR A 16 21.67 -4.27 33.31
N ALA A 17 21.11 -5.32 33.91
CA ALA A 17 19.71 -5.40 34.31
C ALA A 17 19.37 -4.26 35.28
N GLY A 18 18.25 -3.58 35.01
CA GLY A 18 17.58 -2.67 35.93
C GLY A 18 16.12 -3.08 36.03
N SER A 19 15.78 -3.82 37.08
CA SER A 19 14.41 -4.17 37.46
C SER A 19 13.74 -2.94 38.06
N ILE A 20 12.68 -2.43 37.41
CA ILE A 20 11.79 -1.41 38.00
C ILE A 20 10.45 -2.06 38.25
N SER A 21 10.28 -2.50 39.50
CA SER A 21 8.99 -2.79 40.10
C SER A 21 8.27 -1.47 40.38
N ARG A 22 7.11 -1.22 39.75
CA ARG A 22 6.17 -0.20 40.21
C ARG A 22 4.82 -0.84 40.51
N ARG A 23 4.54 -0.87 41.82
CA ARG A 23 3.20 -1.01 42.40
C ARG A 23 2.30 0.09 41.80
N TYR A 24 1.16 -0.29 41.25
CA TYR A 24 0.03 0.62 41.13
C TYR A 24 -0.98 0.24 42.21
N SER A 25 -1.12 1.15 43.16
CA SER A 25 -2.15 1.20 44.17
C SER A 25 -3.50 1.54 43.54
N HIS A 26 -4.52 0.82 44.00
CA HIS A 26 -5.94 1.14 43.86
C HIS A 26 -6.25 2.62 44.09
N VAL A 27 -6.99 3.23 43.17
CA VAL A 27 -7.89 4.33 43.47
C VAL A 27 -9.24 3.99 42.84
N ALA A 28 -10.20 3.70 43.71
CA ALA A 28 -11.60 3.62 43.37
C ALA A 28 -12.11 5.04 43.04
N SER A 29 -13.01 5.15 42.06
CA SER A 29 -13.94 6.27 42.03
C SER A 29 -15.35 5.77 41.65
N PRO A 30 -16.37 6.07 42.48
CA PRO A 30 -17.75 5.61 42.30
C PRO A 30 -18.67 6.76 41.86
N TYR A 31 -19.41 6.63 40.76
CA TYR A 31 -20.68 7.31 40.44
C TYR A 31 -21.30 6.50 39.28
N GLY A 32 -22.50 5.90 39.36
CA GLY A 32 -23.79 6.53 39.65
C GLY A 32 -24.39 7.01 38.31
N ALA A 33 -25.05 6.15 37.52
CA ALA A 33 -26.47 5.79 37.56
C ALA A 33 -27.42 6.78 36.81
N LEU A 34 -28.30 6.17 36.01
CA LEU A 34 -29.59 6.65 35.48
C LEU A 34 -29.62 7.54 34.23
N GLY A 35 -30.45 7.11 33.26
CA GLY A 35 -30.82 7.85 32.06
C GLY A 35 -31.52 6.97 31.02
N GLU A 36 -32.70 6.44 31.36
CA GLU A 36 -33.67 5.92 30.40
C GLU A 36 -34.14 7.03 29.44
N GLY A 37 -34.40 6.67 28.18
CA GLY A 37 -34.99 7.58 27.20
C GLY A 37 -35.00 7.05 25.77
N HIS A 38 -35.91 6.12 25.47
CA HIS A 38 -36.50 5.92 24.14
C HIS A 38 -37.47 7.10 23.84
N PRO A 39 -38.00 7.36 22.62
CA PRO A 39 -38.19 6.39 21.53
C PRO A 39 -37.95 6.90 20.08
N ASP A 40 -37.97 5.92 19.18
CA ASP A 40 -38.44 5.93 17.79
C ASP A 40 -38.75 7.26 17.10
N SER A 41 -38.05 7.51 16.00
CA SER A 41 -38.53 8.40 14.94
C SER A 41 -38.11 7.89 13.56
N LEU A 42 -39.07 7.16 12.97
CA LEU A 42 -39.58 7.29 11.61
C LEU A 42 -38.60 7.10 10.44
N LEU A 43 -38.71 5.90 9.86
CA LEU A 43 -38.52 5.61 8.44
C LEU A 43 -39.18 6.68 7.55
N VAL A 44 -38.37 7.35 6.73
CA VAL A 44 -38.84 8.04 5.52
C VAL A 44 -38.14 7.40 4.32
N SER A 45 -38.92 6.63 3.57
CA SER A 45 -38.55 6.07 2.27
C SER A 45 -38.54 7.19 1.21
N PRO A 46 -37.52 7.28 0.33
CA PRO A 46 -37.61 8.08 -0.87
C PRO A 46 -38.40 7.35 -1.98
N PRO A 47 -39.24 8.06 -2.76
CA PRO A 47 -40.06 7.47 -3.81
C PRO A 47 -39.26 7.12 -5.07
N SER A 48 -39.69 6.02 -5.70
CA SER A 48 -39.25 5.53 -7.01
C SER A 48 -39.47 6.57 -8.11
N ARG A 49 -38.44 6.83 -8.91
CA ARG A 49 -38.52 7.71 -10.09
C ARG A 49 -38.58 6.85 -11.36
N PRO A 50 -39.61 7.00 -12.21
CA PRO A 50 -39.75 6.22 -13.44
C PRO A 50 -38.80 6.67 -14.54
N ALA A 51 -38.36 5.69 -15.34
CA ALA A 51 -37.64 5.88 -16.59
C ALA A 51 -38.51 6.61 -17.61
N SER A 52 -37.93 7.60 -18.29
CA SER A 52 -38.51 8.25 -19.45
C SER A 52 -37.47 8.24 -20.56
N HIS A 53 -37.60 7.27 -21.46
CA HIS A 53 -36.94 7.26 -22.76
C HIS A 53 -37.56 8.38 -23.61
N THR A 54 -36.73 9.30 -24.09
CA THR A 54 -37.07 10.17 -25.22
C THR A 54 -36.14 9.83 -26.39
N PRO A 55 -36.67 9.35 -27.54
CA PRO A 55 -35.92 9.25 -28.77
C PRO A 55 -35.92 10.61 -29.47
N VAL A 56 -34.73 11.12 -29.81
CA VAL A 56 -34.60 12.33 -30.65
C VAL A 56 -34.01 11.90 -31.99
N PRO A 57 -34.74 12.03 -33.11
CA PRO A 57 -34.19 11.93 -34.45
C PRO A 57 -33.79 13.33 -34.91
N SER A 58 -32.55 13.52 -35.34
CA SER A 58 -32.24 14.65 -36.23
C SER A 58 -30.96 14.39 -37.00
N SER A 59 -31.17 13.98 -38.25
CA SER A 59 -30.21 14.07 -39.34
C SER A 59 -29.69 15.51 -39.49
N TYR A 60 -28.42 15.73 -39.16
CA TYR A 60 -27.67 16.85 -39.71
C TYR A 60 -26.71 16.32 -40.77
N VAL A 61 -27.07 16.57 -42.01
CA VAL A 61 -26.17 16.54 -43.16
C VAL A 61 -25.20 17.70 -42.97
N PHE A 62 -23.95 17.40 -42.64
CA PHE A 62 -22.86 18.37 -42.74
C PHE A 62 -21.97 17.96 -43.90
N ASN A 63 -22.19 18.62 -45.03
CA ASN A 63 -21.32 18.60 -46.18
C ASN A 63 -20.43 19.84 -46.07
N SER A 64 -19.14 19.68 -45.76
CA SER A 64 -18.12 20.68 -46.03
C SER A 64 -16.70 20.11 -45.87
N SER A 65 -16.01 20.03 -47.01
CA SER A 65 -14.61 20.40 -47.25
C SER A 65 -13.49 19.72 -46.44
N ALA A 66 -12.83 18.79 -47.13
CA ALA A 66 -11.39 18.46 -47.13
C ALA A 66 -10.53 18.93 -45.93
N PRO A 67 -9.98 18.00 -45.13
CA PRO A 67 -8.79 18.26 -44.36
C PRO A 67 -7.54 18.04 -45.23
N SER A 68 -6.70 19.07 -45.33
CA SER A 68 -5.34 18.95 -45.81
C SER A 68 -4.63 17.85 -45.03
N SER A 69 -4.03 16.92 -45.77
CA SER A 69 -3.15 15.86 -45.30
C SER A 69 -2.02 16.44 -44.46
N THR A 70 -2.26 16.51 -43.15
CA THR A 70 -1.21 16.65 -42.15
C THR A 70 -0.58 15.26 -42.03
N PRO A 71 0.74 15.10 -42.17
CA PRO A 71 1.37 13.78 -42.06
C PRO A 71 1.04 13.19 -40.69
N GLU A 72 0.30 12.08 -40.69
CA GLU A 72 0.09 11.25 -39.52
C GLU A 72 1.48 10.85 -38.98
N PRO A 73 1.87 11.27 -37.76
CA PRO A 73 3.13 10.82 -37.19
C PRO A 73 3.07 9.29 -37.05
N PRO A 74 4.16 8.58 -37.41
CA PRO A 74 4.14 7.12 -37.46
C PRO A 74 3.71 6.53 -36.12
N PRO A 75 2.79 5.54 -36.11
CA PRO A 75 2.35 4.86 -34.90
C PRO A 75 3.49 3.96 -34.42
N GLY A 76 4.39 4.51 -33.59
CA GLY A 76 5.55 3.76 -33.13
C GLY A 76 6.58 4.53 -32.30
N GLU A 77 6.41 5.84 -32.05
CA GLU A 77 7.20 6.50 -31.02
C GLU A 77 6.72 6.03 -29.65
N ASP A 78 7.31 4.92 -29.19
CA ASP A 78 7.43 4.60 -27.77
C ASP A 78 7.73 5.91 -27.06
N THR A 79 6.74 6.46 -26.34
CA THR A 79 6.83 7.77 -25.68
C THR A 79 7.81 7.62 -24.52
N HIS A 80 9.09 7.59 -24.87
CA HIS A 80 10.18 7.31 -23.96
C HIS A 80 10.37 8.58 -23.16
N LEU A 81 9.83 8.56 -21.94
CA LEU A 81 9.94 9.64 -20.97
C LEU A 81 11.38 10.18 -20.93
N PRO A 82 11.62 11.50 -21.04
CA PRO A 82 12.97 12.08 -20.91
C PRO A 82 13.62 11.68 -19.58
N ASP A 83 14.94 11.46 -19.57
CA ASP A 83 15.68 11.04 -18.36
C ASP A 83 15.46 12.01 -17.19
N GLN A 84 15.49 13.32 -17.48
CA GLN A 84 15.24 14.37 -16.48
C GLN A 84 13.83 14.25 -15.86
N GLU A 85 12.81 14.00 -16.68
CA GLU A 85 11.44 13.84 -16.17
C GLU A 85 11.31 12.55 -15.36
N TRP A 86 11.97 11.47 -15.80
CA TRP A 86 12.05 10.22 -15.05
C TRP A 86 12.69 10.45 -13.66
N GLU A 87 13.80 11.19 -13.59
CA GLU A 87 14.47 11.53 -12.34
C GLU A 87 13.57 12.36 -11.42
N ILE A 88 12.88 13.36 -11.96
CA ILE A 88 11.91 14.19 -11.22
C ILE A 88 10.78 13.32 -10.65
N ARG A 89 10.20 12.41 -11.46
CA ARG A 89 9.11 11.52 -11.01
C ARG A 89 9.58 10.57 -9.91
N THR A 90 10.75 9.95 -10.05
CA THR A 90 11.29 9.06 -8.99
C THR A 90 11.65 9.86 -7.73
N GLY A 91 12.25 11.04 -7.87
CA GLY A 91 12.57 11.93 -6.76
C GLY A 91 11.31 12.35 -5.99
N ARG A 92 10.26 12.75 -6.70
CA ARG A 92 8.94 13.07 -6.12
C ARG A 92 8.35 11.87 -5.39
N ALA A 93 8.34 10.69 -6.00
CA ALA A 93 7.82 9.49 -5.38
C ALA A 93 8.56 9.13 -4.07
N ILE A 94 9.89 9.22 -4.07
CA ILE A 94 10.71 9.01 -2.86
C ILE A 94 10.36 10.03 -1.79
N TYR A 95 10.25 11.31 -2.16
CA TYR A 95 9.87 12.38 -1.24
C TYR A 95 8.50 12.14 -0.62
N VAL A 96 7.48 11.82 -1.43
CA VAL A 96 6.13 11.51 -0.93
C VAL A 96 6.18 10.36 0.07
N LEU A 97 6.83 9.24 -0.26
CA LEU A 97 6.97 8.12 0.67
C LEU A 97 7.65 8.53 1.99
N GLN A 98 8.74 9.29 1.93
CA GLN A 98 9.44 9.75 3.13
C GLN A 98 8.56 10.64 4.03
N GLN A 99 7.77 11.53 3.42
CA GLN A 99 6.93 12.47 4.17
C GLN A 99 5.65 11.84 4.70
N THR A 100 5.07 10.87 3.98
CA THR A 100 3.71 10.40 4.29
C THR A 100 3.67 9.05 5.01
N LEU A 101 4.72 8.23 4.91
CA LEU A 101 4.75 6.93 5.60
C LEU A 101 4.75 7.03 7.14
N PRO A 102 5.42 8.01 7.79
CA PRO A 102 5.30 8.19 9.24
C PRO A 102 3.84 8.40 9.71
N ASP A 103 3.07 9.13 8.90
CA ASP A 103 1.67 9.47 9.18
C ASP A 103 0.68 8.43 8.61
N PHE A 104 1.15 7.22 8.24
CA PHE A 104 0.36 6.23 7.54
C PHE A 104 -0.96 5.90 8.25
N PHE A 105 -0.96 5.79 9.59
CA PHE A 105 -2.20 5.51 10.32
C PHE A 105 -3.15 6.71 10.36
N GLU A 106 -2.70 7.93 10.17
CA GLU A 106 -3.55 9.12 10.16
C GLU A 106 -4.10 9.42 8.78
N ARG A 107 -3.23 9.43 7.77
CA ARG A 107 -3.57 9.85 6.40
C ARG A 107 -3.87 8.69 5.47
N GLY A 108 -3.37 7.49 5.77
CA GLY A 108 -3.38 6.37 4.83
C GLY A 108 -2.24 6.46 3.82
N LEU A 109 -2.28 5.60 2.80
CA LEU A 109 -1.29 5.62 1.73
C LEU A 109 -1.60 6.77 0.77
N VAL A 110 -0.63 7.66 0.58
CA VAL A 110 -0.78 8.84 -0.28
C VAL A 110 -0.32 8.50 -1.69
N SER A 111 -1.24 8.58 -2.66
CA SER A 111 -0.96 8.32 -4.08
C SER A 111 -0.47 9.53 -4.85
N SER A 112 -0.77 10.73 -4.38
CA SER A 112 -0.34 11.99 -4.97
C SER A 112 -0.20 13.04 -3.87
N LEU A 113 0.84 13.87 -3.98
CA LEU A 113 0.95 15.08 -3.18
C LEU A 113 0.79 16.25 -4.14
N GLU A 114 -0.17 17.13 -3.86
CA GLU A 114 -0.21 18.47 -4.45
C GLU A 114 0.99 19.23 -3.89
N ILE A 115 2.09 19.22 -4.67
CA ILE A 115 3.19 20.14 -4.40
C ILE A 115 2.77 21.41 -5.15
N PRO A 116 2.47 22.52 -4.47
CA PRO A 116 2.28 23.78 -5.17
C PRO A 116 3.61 24.10 -5.86
N ILE A 117 3.66 23.90 -7.17
CA ILE A 117 4.78 24.33 -7.99
C ILE A 117 4.74 25.85 -7.89
N VAL A 118 5.71 26.42 -7.19
CA VAL A 118 5.90 27.87 -7.07
C VAL A 118 6.14 28.40 -8.48
N GLY A 119 5.08 28.81 -9.18
CA GLY A 119 5.19 29.11 -10.61
C GLY A 119 3.95 29.57 -11.36
N HIS A 120 2.73 29.57 -10.81
CA HIS A 120 1.60 30.25 -11.43
C HIS A 120 0.70 30.91 -10.38
N ASP A 121 0.27 32.12 -10.70
CA ASP A 121 -0.18 33.17 -9.78
C ASP A 121 -1.27 32.80 -8.76
N ALA A 122 -1.13 33.44 -7.60
CA ALA A 122 -2.10 33.48 -6.52
C ALA A 122 -3.46 34.01 -7.02
N GLY A 123 -4.47 33.15 -7.01
CA GLY A 123 -5.86 33.52 -7.20
C GLY A 123 -6.74 32.80 -6.19
N GLY A 124 -6.88 33.37 -4.99
CA GLY A 124 -7.74 32.86 -3.95
C GLY A 124 -9.19 32.73 -4.41
N GLY A 125 -9.80 31.58 -4.15
CA GLY A 125 -11.21 31.33 -4.45
C GLY A 125 -11.77 30.21 -3.59
N GLN A 126 -12.49 30.59 -2.54
CA GLN A 126 -13.29 29.67 -1.72
C GLN A 126 -14.32 28.92 -2.57
N GLY A 127 -14.39 27.61 -2.35
CA GLY A 127 -15.63 26.86 -2.18
C GLY A 127 -16.64 26.90 -3.33
N LYS A 128 -16.48 25.99 -4.30
CA LYS A 128 -17.62 25.27 -4.90
C LYS A 128 -17.08 24.01 -5.58
N ALA A 129 -17.55 22.84 -5.13
CA ALA A 129 -17.31 21.55 -5.76
C ALA A 129 -17.82 21.60 -7.21
N LYS A 130 -16.91 21.85 -8.15
CA LYS A 130 -17.19 21.82 -9.58
C LYS A 130 -16.58 20.52 -10.10
N GLU A 131 -17.47 19.57 -10.34
CA GLU A 131 -17.17 18.30 -10.99
C GLU A 131 -16.58 18.59 -12.39
N GLY A 132 -15.44 17.98 -12.71
CA GLY A 132 -14.99 17.81 -14.10
C GLY A 132 -13.96 18.79 -14.66
N LYS A 133 -12.89 19.12 -13.92
CA LYS A 133 -11.62 19.51 -14.55
C LYS A 133 -10.51 18.79 -13.80
N GLU A 134 -10.06 17.66 -14.34
CA GLU A 134 -8.88 16.96 -13.83
C GLU A 134 -7.72 17.96 -13.86
N ASP A 135 -7.25 18.38 -12.69
CA ASP A 135 -6.10 19.25 -12.59
C ASP A 135 -4.91 18.45 -13.13
N PRO A 136 -4.31 18.83 -14.28
CA PRO A 136 -3.32 18.00 -14.96
C PRO A 136 -2.04 17.78 -14.14
N ASP A 137 -1.88 18.48 -13.01
CA ASP A 137 -0.66 18.46 -12.20
C ASP A 137 -0.64 17.40 -11.09
N VAL A 138 -1.77 16.74 -10.79
CA VAL A 138 -1.83 15.71 -9.74
C VAL A 138 -1.37 14.35 -10.29
N VAL A 139 -0.06 14.23 -10.52
CA VAL A 139 0.54 12.98 -11.00
C VAL A 139 0.64 11.95 -9.86
N CYS A 140 0.02 10.79 -10.08
CA CYS A 140 0.11 9.63 -9.19
C CYS A 140 1.55 9.06 -9.15
N ILE A 141 2.04 8.69 -7.96
CA ILE A 141 3.39 8.10 -7.80
C ILE A 141 3.42 6.59 -8.07
N TYR A 142 2.25 5.95 -8.15
CA TYR A 142 2.09 4.52 -8.39
C TYR A 142 1.68 4.23 -9.82
N SER A 143 2.23 3.17 -10.39
CA SER A 143 1.79 2.63 -11.67
C SER A 143 0.35 2.10 -11.57
N PRO A 144 -0.51 2.26 -12.61
CA PRO A 144 -1.81 1.60 -12.67
C PRO A 144 -1.73 0.07 -12.47
N LYS A 145 -0.60 -0.52 -12.88
CA LYS A 145 -0.29 -1.96 -12.74
C LYS A 145 0.67 -2.24 -11.58
N VAL A 146 0.64 -1.43 -10.52
CA VAL A 146 1.46 -1.66 -9.34
C VAL A 146 1.17 -3.04 -8.74
N ARG A 147 2.23 -3.70 -8.29
CA ARG A 147 2.19 -5.04 -7.68
C ARG A 147 2.69 -4.95 -6.26
N LEU A 148 2.00 -5.60 -5.33
CA LEU A 148 2.46 -5.84 -3.97
C LEU A 148 2.82 -7.32 -3.83
N ALA A 149 4.01 -7.60 -3.32
CA ALA A 149 4.49 -8.95 -3.06
C ALA A 149 4.95 -9.07 -1.61
N TYR A 150 4.46 -10.10 -0.91
CA TYR A 150 4.96 -10.48 0.41
C TYR A 150 5.23 -11.98 0.44
N ARG A 151 6.46 -12.34 0.82
CA ARG A 151 6.86 -13.74 1.02
C ARG A 151 7.17 -13.97 2.49
N PRO A 152 6.25 -14.56 3.26
CA PRO A 152 6.50 -14.81 4.67
C PRO A 152 7.68 -15.79 4.86
N PRO A 153 8.47 -15.65 5.94
CA PRO A 153 9.59 -16.55 6.23
C PRO A 153 9.15 -18.00 6.42
N VAL A 154 7.96 -18.20 6.97
CA VAL A 154 7.32 -19.52 7.14
C VAL A 154 6.21 -19.63 6.10
N ALA A 155 6.25 -20.70 5.31
CA ALA A 155 5.21 -20.97 4.33
C ALA A 155 3.85 -21.06 5.03
N LEU A 156 2.85 -20.35 4.49
CA LEU A 156 1.50 -20.42 5.01
C LEU A 156 0.93 -21.83 4.83
N PRO A 157 0.15 -22.34 5.79
CA PRO A 157 -0.48 -23.64 5.63
C PRO A 157 -1.38 -23.65 4.39
N PRO A 158 -1.47 -24.78 3.65
CA PRO A 158 -2.42 -24.92 2.55
C PRO A 158 -3.85 -24.54 2.98
N PRO A 159 -4.68 -23.90 2.13
CA PRO A 159 -4.53 -23.71 0.68
C PRO A 159 -3.87 -22.36 0.27
N LEU A 160 -3.25 -21.64 1.21
CA LEU A 160 -2.73 -20.31 0.92
C LEU A 160 -1.50 -20.37 0.00
N PRO A 161 -1.36 -19.43 -0.95
CA PRO A 161 -0.19 -19.36 -1.80
C PRO A 161 1.04 -19.04 -0.94
N ARG A 162 2.20 -19.56 -1.36
CA ARG A 162 3.49 -19.30 -0.70
C ARG A 162 3.89 -17.82 -0.70
N VAL A 163 3.30 -17.04 -1.61
CA VAL A 163 3.54 -15.61 -1.77
C VAL A 163 2.17 -14.94 -1.87
N LEU A 164 1.92 -13.95 -1.03
CA LEU A 164 0.78 -13.06 -1.17
C LEU A 164 1.11 -12.06 -2.26
N HIS A 165 0.30 -12.05 -3.33
CA HIS A 165 0.45 -11.13 -4.44
C HIS A 165 -0.85 -10.37 -4.68
N VAL A 166 -0.71 -9.05 -4.83
CA VAL A 166 -1.80 -8.12 -5.09
C VAL A 166 -1.42 -7.32 -6.33
N GLU A 167 -2.30 -7.26 -7.31
CA GLU A 167 -2.06 -6.54 -8.57
C GLU A 167 -3.13 -5.49 -8.84
N GLY A 168 -2.67 -4.35 -9.36
CA GLY A 168 -3.52 -3.23 -9.75
C GLY A 168 -3.60 -2.16 -8.67
N LEU A 169 -3.64 -0.91 -9.10
CA LEU A 169 -3.64 0.26 -8.22
C LEU A 169 -4.77 0.23 -7.18
N GLN A 170 -5.98 -0.10 -7.60
CA GLN A 170 -7.14 -0.12 -6.69
C GLN A 170 -6.98 -1.17 -5.59
N LEU A 171 -6.51 -2.37 -5.95
CA LEU A 171 -6.31 -3.45 -4.98
C LEU A 171 -5.13 -3.15 -4.05
N TYR A 172 -4.08 -2.50 -4.57
CA TYR A 172 -2.97 -2.02 -3.77
C TYR A 172 -3.42 -0.98 -2.71
N LEU A 173 -4.17 0.04 -3.12
CA LEU A 173 -4.71 1.05 -2.20
C LEU A 173 -5.68 0.42 -1.18
N ALA A 174 -6.59 -0.44 -1.63
CA ALA A 174 -7.52 -1.15 -0.76
C ALA A 174 -6.79 -2.03 0.28
N SER A 175 -5.72 -2.73 -0.13
CA SER A 175 -4.92 -3.55 0.79
C SER A 175 -4.30 -2.71 1.91
N SER A 176 -3.82 -1.51 1.60
CA SER A 176 -3.26 -0.58 2.60
C SER A 176 -4.33 -0.07 3.57
N ALA A 177 -5.52 0.25 3.06
CA ALA A 177 -6.66 0.68 3.87
C ALA A 177 -7.12 -0.43 4.82
N LEU A 178 -7.16 -1.68 4.34
CA LEU A 178 -7.49 -2.86 5.14
C LEU A 178 -6.49 -3.06 6.28
N VAL A 179 -5.18 -3.02 5.99
CA VAL A 179 -4.13 -3.15 7.01
C VAL A 179 -4.25 -2.05 8.06
N ARG A 180 -4.40 -0.80 7.61
CA ARG A 180 -4.59 0.35 8.49
C ARG A 180 -5.80 0.19 9.41
N HIS A 181 -6.94 -0.20 8.84
CA HIS A 181 -8.18 -0.39 9.58
C HIS A 181 -8.05 -1.53 10.60
N MET A 182 -7.54 -2.69 10.16
CA MET A 182 -7.33 -3.85 11.02
C MET A 182 -6.43 -3.50 12.22
N LEU A 183 -5.30 -2.85 11.98
CA LEU A 183 -4.39 -2.47 13.06
C LEU A 183 -5.02 -1.44 14.00
N LYS A 184 -5.74 -0.42 13.50
CA LYS A 184 -6.48 0.55 14.34
C LYS A 184 -7.58 -0.08 15.20
N THR A 185 -8.18 -1.15 14.71
CA THR A 185 -9.18 -1.92 15.45
C THR A 185 -8.54 -2.74 16.56
N LEU A 186 -7.31 -3.26 16.36
CA LEU A 186 -6.61 -4.09 17.34
C LEU A 186 -5.77 -3.29 18.34
N TYR A 187 -5.27 -2.12 17.93
CA TYR A 187 -4.32 -1.30 18.69
C TYR A 187 -4.77 0.17 18.78
N THR A 188 -4.39 0.82 19.88
CA THR A 188 -4.40 2.28 20.06
C THR A 188 -2.98 2.83 19.98
N ASP A 189 -2.86 4.16 19.90
CA ASP A 189 -1.59 4.88 19.89
C ASP A 189 -0.61 4.35 18.84
N LEU A 190 -1.15 4.01 17.66
CA LEU A 190 -0.39 3.49 16.55
C LEU A 190 0.50 4.57 15.97
N HIS A 191 1.80 4.29 15.89
CA HIS A 191 2.81 5.18 15.36
C HIS A 191 3.74 4.43 14.41
N VAL A 192 4.14 5.10 13.32
CA VAL A 192 5.15 4.61 12.38
C VAL A 192 6.36 5.52 12.45
N GLU A 193 7.53 4.93 12.69
CA GLU A 193 8.80 5.61 12.64
C GLU A 193 9.58 5.15 11.40
N LEU A 194 10.04 6.10 10.59
CA LEU A 194 10.90 5.83 9.46
C LEU A 194 12.35 5.64 9.94
N ARG A 195 12.82 4.39 9.99
CA ARG A 195 14.14 4.04 10.54
C ARG A 195 15.25 4.15 9.52
N GLN A 196 14.97 3.74 8.29
CA GLN A 196 16.00 3.61 7.27
C GLN A 196 15.41 3.91 5.89
N VAL A 197 16.13 4.70 5.11
CA VAL A 197 15.84 4.92 3.69
C VAL A 197 17.13 4.81 2.90
N ARG A 198 17.15 3.94 1.89
CA ARG A 198 18.31 3.79 1.00
C ARG A 198 17.85 3.68 -0.44
N VAL A 199 18.36 4.56 -1.28
CA VAL A 199 18.17 4.47 -2.73
C VAL A 199 19.22 3.51 -3.28
N GLN A 200 18.76 2.48 -4.01
CA GLN A 200 19.60 1.53 -4.71
C GLN A 200 19.50 1.82 -6.21
N GLY A 201 20.63 2.20 -6.82
CA GLY A 201 20.76 2.29 -8.28
C GLY A 201 21.12 0.95 -8.91
N PRO A 202 21.32 0.91 -10.24
CA PRO A 202 21.88 -0.26 -10.90
C PRO A 202 23.17 -0.64 -10.16
N LYS A 203 23.28 -1.91 -9.79
CA LYS A 203 24.52 -2.45 -9.21
C LYS A 203 25.58 -2.36 -10.30
N ASN A 204 26.29 -1.24 -10.38
CA ASN A 204 27.56 -1.18 -11.11
C ASN A 204 28.40 -2.31 -10.55
N GLY A 205 28.69 -3.28 -11.41
CA GLY A 205 29.27 -4.57 -11.03
C GLY A 205 30.40 -4.37 -10.03
N SER A 206 30.35 -5.16 -8.96
CA SER A 206 31.52 -5.37 -8.11
C SER A 206 32.71 -5.71 -9.01
N PRO A 207 33.85 -4.99 -8.96
CA PRO A 207 34.98 -5.21 -9.86
C PRO A 207 35.76 -6.50 -9.56
N ASN A 208 35.15 -7.49 -8.91
CA ASN A 208 35.83 -8.69 -8.41
C ASN A 208 35.46 -9.97 -9.17
N ALA A 209 35.35 -9.86 -10.49
CA ALA A 209 35.42 -11.00 -11.39
C ALA A 209 36.63 -10.82 -12.32
N SER A 210 37.83 -10.94 -11.75
CA SER A 210 39.06 -11.23 -12.48
C SER A 210 38.99 -12.66 -13.03
N ALA A 211 38.13 -12.85 -14.02
CA ALA A 211 38.22 -13.98 -14.94
C ALA A 211 38.92 -13.46 -16.22
N PRO A 212 40.06 -14.03 -16.62
CA PRO A 212 40.72 -13.64 -17.87
C PRO A 212 39.88 -14.13 -19.06
N VAL A 213 39.18 -13.22 -19.72
CA VAL A 213 38.43 -13.50 -20.96
C VAL A 213 39.38 -13.34 -22.17
N PRO A 214 39.38 -14.26 -23.14
CA PRO A 214 40.28 -14.28 -24.28
C PRO A 214 40.10 -13.09 -25.24
N PRO A 215 41.16 -12.67 -25.95
CA PRO A 215 41.11 -11.56 -26.91
C PRO A 215 40.46 -12.02 -28.21
N GLY A 216 39.27 -11.50 -28.54
CA GLY A 216 38.69 -11.77 -29.87
C GLY A 216 37.28 -11.33 -30.17
N THR A 217 36.47 -10.86 -29.22
CA THR A 217 35.08 -10.49 -29.49
C THR A 217 34.90 -8.97 -29.45
N ALA A 218 34.65 -8.37 -30.62
CA ALA A 218 34.40 -6.95 -30.78
C ALA A 218 33.19 -6.49 -29.93
N PRO A 219 33.26 -5.31 -29.30
CA PRO A 219 32.16 -4.78 -28.50
C PRO A 219 31.02 -4.29 -29.40
N SER A 220 29.84 -4.92 -29.26
CA SER A 220 28.56 -4.38 -29.75
C SER A 220 28.17 -3.17 -28.89
N GLU A 221 28.02 -1.99 -29.50
CA GLU A 221 27.85 -0.69 -28.83
C GLU A 221 26.39 -0.30 -28.47
N THR A 222 25.39 -1.16 -28.65
CA THR A 222 23.97 -0.74 -28.61
C THR A 222 23.20 -0.89 -27.28
N GLU A 223 23.81 -1.25 -26.14
CA GLU A 223 23.06 -1.56 -24.89
C GLU A 223 23.35 -0.65 -23.67
N LYS A 224 23.57 0.66 -23.83
CA LYS A 224 24.05 1.51 -22.71
C LYS A 224 23.10 2.51 -22.01
N PRO A 225 21.86 2.83 -22.42
CA PRO A 225 21.04 3.79 -21.65
C PRO A 225 20.14 3.17 -20.56
N ARG A 226 19.89 1.86 -20.56
CA ARG A 226 18.83 1.28 -19.70
C ARG A 226 19.23 1.08 -18.24
N SER A 227 20.52 0.92 -17.93
CA SER A 227 20.93 0.62 -16.55
C SER A 227 20.66 1.80 -15.60
N LEU A 228 20.81 3.05 -16.05
CA LEU A 228 20.63 4.23 -15.19
C LEU A 228 19.21 4.36 -14.62
N ARG A 229 18.22 3.81 -15.33
CA ARG A 229 16.81 3.82 -14.94
C ARG A 229 16.39 2.64 -14.06
N GLU A 230 17.33 1.78 -13.65
CA GLU A 230 17.09 0.72 -12.68
C GLU A 230 17.28 1.24 -11.26
N LYS A 231 16.20 1.79 -10.68
CA LYS A 231 16.23 2.34 -9.32
C LYS A 231 15.24 1.62 -8.43
N SER A 232 15.62 1.44 -7.17
CA SER A 232 14.75 0.97 -6.11
C SER A 232 15.00 1.74 -4.81
N LEU A 233 14.00 1.76 -3.94
CA LEU A 233 14.03 2.43 -2.65
C LEU A 233 13.80 1.38 -1.56
N PHE A 234 14.81 1.12 -0.76
CA PHE A 234 14.67 0.36 0.48
C PHE A 234 14.16 1.28 1.60
N VAL A 235 13.15 0.81 2.31
CA VAL A 235 12.51 1.50 3.43
C VAL A 235 12.39 0.54 4.62
N GLY A 236 12.97 0.93 5.75
CA GLY A 236 12.80 0.28 7.04
C GLY A 236 11.88 1.11 7.95
N LEU A 237 10.80 0.51 8.41
CA LEU A 237 9.79 1.12 9.28
C LEU A 237 9.77 0.42 10.64
N ALA A 238 9.56 1.17 11.72
CA ALA A 238 9.19 0.63 13.01
C ALA A 238 7.76 1.05 13.34
N VAL A 239 6.86 0.07 13.42
CA VAL A 239 5.45 0.25 13.79
C VAL A 239 5.29 -0.10 15.26
N SER A 240 4.58 0.71 16.03
CA SER A 240 4.28 0.41 17.44
C SER A 240 2.87 0.82 17.83
N GLY A 241 2.32 0.20 18.87
CA GLY A 241 1.00 0.54 19.42
C GLY A 241 0.70 -0.21 20.71
N VAL A 242 -0.48 0.04 21.28
CA VAL A 242 -0.97 -0.60 22.51
C VAL A 242 -2.18 -1.47 22.19
N ALA A 243 -2.11 -2.77 22.46
CA ALA A 243 -3.21 -3.69 22.17
C ALA A 243 -4.44 -3.33 23.02
N ARG A 244 -5.60 -3.16 22.38
CA ARG A 244 -6.83 -2.72 23.08
C ARG A 244 -7.31 -3.71 24.12
N VAL A 245 -7.17 -5.01 23.84
CA VAL A 245 -7.71 -6.07 24.69
C VAL A 245 -6.80 -6.33 25.90
N SER A 246 -5.49 -6.40 25.69
CA SER A 246 -4.54 -6.75 26.76
C SER A 246 -3.84 -5.55 27.39
N GLY A 247 -3.90 -4.36 26.78
CA GLY A 247 -3.09 -3.21 27.16
C GLY A 247 -1.59 -3.36 26.90
N ALA A 248 -1.16 -4.48 26.32
CA ALA A 248 0.25 -4.75 26.08
C ALA A 248 0.79 -3.89 24.93
N ARG A 249 2.03 -3.41 25.05
CA ARG A 249 2.74 -2.73 23.95
C ARG A 249 3.15 -3.75 22.89
N GLY A 250 2.77 -3.50 21.65
CA GLY A 250 3.18 -4.25 20.47
C GLY A 250 4.10 -3.40 19.59
N GLY A 251 4.98 -4.05 18.84
CA GLY A 251 5.82 -3.38 17.86
C GLY A 251 6.34 -4.34 16.79
N TRP A 252 6.58 -3.79 15.60
CA TRP A 252 7.07 -4.51 14.44
C TRP A 252 8.09 -3.68 13.67
N THR A 253 9.16 -4.31 13.22
CA THR A 253 10.05 -3.78 12.20
C THR A 253 9.59 -4.32 10.85
N VAL A 254 9.35 -3.43 9.89
CA VAL A 254 8.94 -3.79 8.53
C VAL A 254 10.00 -3.27 7.57
N ASN A 255 10.63 -4.18 6.83
CA ASN A 255 11.55 -3.85 5.75
C ASN A 255 10.84 -4.05 4.43
N SER A 256 10.95 -3.06 3.54
CA SER A 256 10.28 -3.07 2.25
C SER A 256 11.12 -2.42 1.17
N THR A 257 10.93 -2.85 -0.07
CA THR A 257 11.60 -2.31 -1.25
C THR A 257 10.57 -1.89 -2.28
N TYR A 258 10.65 -0.62 -2.72
CA TYR A 258 9.86 -0.08 -3.83
C TYR A 258 10.72 -0.06 -5.09
N HIS A 259 10.23 -0.64 -6.18
CA HIS A 259 10.90 -0.62 -7.47
C HIS A 259 10.22 0.40 -8.40
N PHE A 260 11.04 1.17 -9.10
CA PHE A 260 10.58 2.14 -10.09
C PHE A 260 10.60 1.53 -11.48
N SER A 261 9.59 1.88 -12.28
CA SER A 261 9.52 1.54 -13.69
C SER A 261 10.59 2.30 -14.49
N PRO A 262 11.46 1.61 -15.27
CA PRO A 262 12.43 2.28 -16.13
C PRO A 262 11.79 3.15 -17.22
N THR A 263 10.55 2.87 -17.61
CA THR A 263 9.86 3.60 -18.68
C THR A 263 9.08 4.80 -18.17
N THR A 264 8.53 4.74 -16.96
CA THR A 264 7.57 5.77 -16.48
C THR A 264 8.02 6.53 -15.23
N GLY A 265 9.04 6.04 -14.51
CA GLY A 265 9.48 6.60 -13.23
C GLY A 265 8.52 6.36 -12.07
N LEU A 266 7.41 5.65 -12.30
CA LEU A 266 6.40 5.33 -11.28
C LEU A 266 6.76 4.06 -10.51
N ILE A 267 6.27 3.93 -9.29
CA ILE A 267 6.41 2.70 -8.50
C ILE A 267 5.58 1.59 -9.14
N ASN A 268 6.22 0.51 -9.58
CA ASN A 268 5.55 -0.63 -10.23
C ASN A 268 5.52 -1.90 -9.36
N LEU A 269 6.42 -2.02 -8.40
CA LEU A 269 6.47 -3.16 -7.48
C LEU A 269 6.83 -2.68 -6.06
N HIS A 270 6.05 -3.11 -5.09
CA HIS A 270 6.32 -2.97 -3.66
C HIS A 270 6.52 -4.37 -3.08
N THR A 271 7.72 -4.66 -2.62
CA THR A 271 8.07 -5.93 -1.97
C THR A 271 8.19 -5.70 -0.47
N ILE A 272 7.49 -6.50 0.33
CA ILE A 272 7.72 -6.57 1.77
C ILE A 272 8.77 -7.65 2.01
N ASP A 273 9.98 -7.21 2.39
CA ASP A 273 11.16 -8.05 2.53
C ASP A 273 11.13 -8.84 3.84
N SER A 274 10.78 -8.17 4.95
CA SER A 274 10.61 -8.83 6.25
C SER A 274 9.67 -8.08 7.19
N ILE A 275 9.07 -8.82 8.12
CA ILE A 275 8.27 -8.31 9.24
C ILE A 275 8.76 -9.01 10.51
N GLU A 276 9.22 -8.25 11.50
CA GLU A 276 9.79 -8.76 12.74
C GLU A 276 9.13 -8.12 13.97
N PRO A 277 8.53 -8.90 14.90
CA PRO A 277 8.39 -10.35 14.85
C PRO A 277 7.45 -10.78 13.71
N ALA A 278 7.66 -12.00 13.21
CA ALA A 278 6.79 -12.57 12.19
C ALA A 278 5.32 -12.53 12.67
N PRO A 279 4.36 -12.15 11.81
CA PRO A 279 2.95 -12.15 12.18
C PRO A 279 2.54 -13.51 12.71
N HIS A 280 1.88 -13.53 13.87
CA HIS A 280 1.33 -14.77 14.42
C HIS A 280 0.26 -15.35 13.48
N VAL A 281 0.10 -16.67 13.47
CA VAL A 281 -0.85 -17.39 12.59
C VAL A 281 -2.27 -16.82 12.71
N SER A 282 -2.69 -16.43 13.91
CA SER A 282 -3.99 -15.80 14.16
C SER A 282 -4.22 -14.49 13.39
N VAL A 283 -3.18 -13.70 13.14
CA VAL A 283 -3.28 -12.48 12.33
C VAL A 283 -3.50 -12.84 10.87
N VAL A 284 -2.82 -13.90 10.40
CA VAL A 284 -3.01 -14.42 9.04
C VAL A 284 -4.41 -15.00 8.87
N ASP A 285 -4.93 -15.72 9.87
CA ASP A 285 -6.29 -16.27 9.85
C ASP A 285 -7.37 -15.18 9.87
N ALA A 286 -7.18 -14.13 10.68
CA ALA A 286 -8.08 -12.97 10.69
C ALA A 286 -8.07 -12.25 9.33
N PHE A 287 -6.90 -12.09 8.71
CA PHE A 287 -6.77 -11.53 7.37
C PHE A 287 -7.46 -12.41 6.32
N ARG A 288 -7.30 -13.74 6.41
CA ARG A 288 -8.00 -14.71 5.55
C ARG A 288 -9.52 -14.59 5.71
N ALA A 289 -10.02 -14.51 6.93
CA ALA A 289 -11.45 -14.33 7.19
C ALA A 289 -11.97 -13.02 6.60
N ALA A 290 -11.20 -11.93 6.67
CA ALA A 290 -11.55 -10.65 6.05
C ALA A 290 -11.58 -10.75 4.52
N LEU A 291 -10.60 -11.40 3.89
CA LEU A 291 -10.58 -11.62 2.45
C LEU A 291 -11.71 -12.54 1.96
N ALA A 292 -12.06 -13.57 2.75
CA ALA A 292 -13.18 -14.45 2.44
C ALA A 292 -14.51 -13.69 2.44
N LYS A 293 -14.72 -12.78 3.39
CA LYS A 293 -15.91 -11.89 3.42
C LYS A 293 -15.98 -10.96 2.20
N LEU A 294 -14.84 -10.63 1.61
CA LEU A 294 -14.75 -9.81 0.40
C LEU A 294 -14.87 -10.64 -0.90
N GLY A 295 -15.02 -11.96 -0.82
CA GLY A 295 -15.12 -12.84 -2.00
C GLY A 295 -13.80 -13.05 -2.76
N ILE A 296 -12.67 -12.67 -2.15
CA ILE A 296 -11.32 -12.72 -2.78
C ILE A 296 -10.59 -14.05 -2.43
N GLY A 297 -11.24 -14.95 -1.69
CA GLY A 297 -10.65 -16.24 -1.28
C GLY A 297 -10.95 -17.40 -2.24
N PRO A 298 -10.11 -18.45 -2.25
CA PRO A 298 -10.32 -19.66 -3.06
C PRO A 298 -11.57 -20.47 -2.68
N GLU A 299 -12.30 -20.08 -1.63
CA GLU A 299 -13.60 -20.66 -1.26
C GLU A 299 -14.79 -19.89 -1.85
N GLY A 300 -14.60 -19.34 -3.06
CA GLY A 300 -15.67 -18.88 -3.94
C GLY A 300 -16.49 -20.03 -4.52
N ARG A 301 -17.09 -20.85 -3.66
CA ARG A 301 -18.26 -21.67 -4.00
C ARG A 301 -19.20 -21.68 -2.80
N ALA A 302 -19.79 -20.52 -2.55
CA ALA A 302 -21.03 -20.44 -1.80
C ALA A 302 -22.04 -21.35 -2.50
N SER A 303 -22.34 -22.49 -1.88
CA SER A 303 -23.47 -23.32 -2.24
C SER A 303 -24.75 -22.53 -1.93
N PRO A 304 -25.59 -22.19 -2.90
CA PRO A 304 -26.88 -21.57 -2.63
C PRO A 304 -27.86 -22.69 -2.23
N GLY A 305 -28.09 -22.87 -0.93
CA GLY A 305 -29.13 -23.81 -0.48
C GLY A 305 -28.97 -24.36 0.93
N ALA A 306 -29.19 -23.53 1.94
CA ALA A 306 -29.57 -24.01 3.27
C ALA A 306 -30.50 -22.97 3.91
N GLY A 307 -31.66 -22.79 3.26
CA GLY A 307 -32.77 -22.03 3.81
C GLY A 307 -33.51 -22.85 4.85
N ALA A 308 -33.63 -22.25 6.04
CA ALA A 308 -34.75 -22.37 6.97
C ALA A 308 -35.11 -23.77 7.52
N ALA A 309 -34.70 -23.97 8.77
CA ALA A 309 -35.37 -24.83 9.73
C ALA A 309 -36.87 -24.51 9.81
N ARG A 310 -37.71 -25.51 9.58
CA ARG A 310 -39.15 -25.51 9.91
C ARG A 310 -39.32 -26.28 11.21
N THR A 311 -39.30 -25.58 12.33
CA THR A 311 -39.77 -26.09 13.63
C THR A 311 -41.29 -26.18 13.60
N GLN A 312 -41.82 -27.40 13.45
CA GLN A 312 -43.24 -27.68 13.67
C GLN A 312 -43.42 -28.02 15.16
N GLY A 313 -44.06 -27.10 15.89
CA GLY A 313 -44.42 -27.26 17.29
C GLY A 313 -45.44 -28.39 17.47
N ALA A 314 -45.12 -29.31 18.37
CA ALA A 314 -46.05 -30.27 18.92
C ALA A 314 -47.12 -29.56 19.75
N ARG A 315 -48.39 -29.88 19.49
CA ARG A 315 -49.53 -29.41 20.28
C ARG A 315 -50.13 -30.64 20.96
N GLU A 316 -49.85 -30.78 22.25
CA GLU A 316 -50.56 -31.68 23.16
C GLU A 316 -52.00 -31.20 23.35
N GLY A 317 -52.95 -32.15 23.43
CA GLY A 317 -54.34 -31.88 23.76
C GLY A 317 -55.17 -33.17 23.81
N GLY A 318 -55.40 -33.65 25.05
CA GLY A 318 -56.54 -34.41 25.60
C GLY A 318 -57.27 -35.45 24.75
N VAL A 319 -57.44 -36.66 25.30
CA VAL A 319 -58.56 -37.04 26.20
C VAL A 319 -58.06 -38.11 27.16
#